data_AF-A0A179FIJ7-F1
#
_entry.id   AF-A0A179FIJ7-F1
#
_cell.length_a   1.000
_cell.length_b   1.000
_cell.length_c   1.000
_cell.angle_alpha   90.00
_cell.angle_beta   90.00
_cell.angle_gamma   90.00
#
_symmetry.space_group_name_H-M   'P 1'
#
loop_
_entity.id
_entity.type
_entity.pdbx_description
1 polymer ?
#
loop_
_entity_poly.entity_id
_entity_poly.type
_entity_poly.pdbx_seq_one_letter_code
_entity_poly.pdbx_strand_id
1 'polypeptide(L)'
;MASQDVSVLSLHLFDHDDDAEDLEYKQVINDLITQQKTPHQVADVIDKWVVREANTKYDQLQQRNPPFNLTPEEKDRVYLVGPNASRHIEMIVGCIAKVCTAYPPGHAVQNSFIEFFQALKAMPRHEVPNLSYKDGPDEPTFDIKLILWPFGTPSVDHLAQKFQREAEELAYPFSEVETSGSEAQLRWRNLQSFISRLTALELIDCSIASALPYILPSHYAYPDLEKRSIGGPQRIAGDLVAAAQWLEPDSIRQWVYDQCRSTGEGDDSTQTWSMDKWNQLKAQLSFIASDELFPQHTRDLAHSLGEKMESHG
;
A
#
# COMPACT_ATOMS: atom_id res chain seq x y z
N MET A 1 13.86 6.31 -26.98
CA MET A 1 12.41 6.40 -26.73
C MET A 1 12.16 7.78 -26.13
N ALA A 2 11.29 8.58 -26.76
CA ALA A 2 10.99 9.93 -26.30
C ALA A 2 10.40 9.87 -24.89
N SER A 3 10.86 10.74 -23.99
CA SER A 3 10.24 10.93 -22.68
C SER A 3 8.83 11.42 -22.92
N GLN A 4 7.85 10.53 -22.81
CA GLN A 4 6.47 10.95 -22.59
C GLN A 4 6.49 11.79 -21.32
N ASP A 5 6.03 13.03 -21.41
CA ASP A 5 5.79 13.88 -20.24
C ASP A 5 4.94 13.08 -19.26
N VAL A 6 5.55 12.64 -18.17
CA VAL A 6 4.86 11.81 -17.21
C VAL A 6 4.05 12.72 -16.31
N SER A 7 2.82 13.01 -16.71
CA SER A 7 1.96 13.95 -15.99
C SER A 7 1.66 13.39 -14.60
N VAL A 8 2.18 14.05 -13.57
CA VAL A 8 1.82 13.81 -12.17
C VAL A 8 0.34 14.11 -12.00
N LEU A 9 -0.39 13.18 -11.39
CA LEU A 9 -1.82 13.33 -11.13
C LEU A 9 -2.05 14.20 -9.87
N SER A 10 -3.29 14.58 -9.62
CA SER A 10 -3.65 15.32 -8.40
C SER A 10 -3.26 14.52 -7.15
N LEU A 11 -2.63 15.18 -6.17
CA LEU A 11 -2.12 14.48 -4.98
C LEU A 11 -3.21 14.15 -3.97
N HIS A 12 -4.26 15.00 -3.90
CA HIS A 12 -5.31 14.93 -2.87
C HIS A 12 -4.76 14.77 -1.44
N LEU A 13 -3.61 15.39 -1.17
CA LEU A 13 -2.92 15.33 0.14
C LEU A 13 -3.69 16.12 1.20
N PHE A 14 -4.12 17.33 0.87
CA PHE A 14 -4.86 18.22 1.77
C PHE A 14 -6.36 18.18 1.47
N ASP A 15 -7.17 18.20 2.53
CA ASP A 15 -8.63 18.27 2.47
C ASP A 15 -9.16 19.47 3.27
N HIS A 16 -10.40 19.88 2.99
CA HIS A 16 -11.05 21.04 3.61
C HIS A 16 -11.41 20.82 5.08
N ASP A 17 -11.47 19.57 5.52
CA ASP A 17 -11.77 19.14 6.87
C ASP A 17 -10.52 18.69 7.66
N ASP A 18 -9.31 18.88 7.09
CA ASP A 18 -8.05 18.63 7.78
C ASP A 18 -7.94 19.48 9.06
N ASP A 19 -7.75 18.81 10.19
CA ASP A 19 -7.49 19.48 11.46
C ASP A 19 -6.00 19.82 11.66
N ALA A 20 -5.66 20.40 12.81
CA ALA A 20 -4.28 20.78 13.10
C ALA A 20 -3.32 19.57 13.16
N GLU A 21 -3.79 18.42 13.63
CA GLU A 21 -2.99 17.18 13.70
C GLU A 21 -2.74 16.66 12.28
N ASP A 22 -3.76 16.67 11.43
CA ASP A 22 -3.65 16.34 10.01
C ASP A 22 -2.61 17.21 9.29
N LEU A 23 -2.72 18.52 9.45
CA LEU A 23 -1.82 19.46 8.79
C LEU A 23 -0.36 19.30 9.23
N GLU A 24 -0.10 18.94 10.49
CA GLU A 24 1.27 18.77 10.99
C GLU A 24 2.04 17.70 10.24
N TYR A 25 1.51 16.47 10.13
CA TYR A 25 2.24 15.40 9.44
C TYR A 25 2.10 15.50 7.91
N LYS A 26 0.97 16.00 7.38
CA LYS A 26 0.80 16.21 5.93
C LYS A 26 1.76 17.25 5.38
N GLN A 27 2.06 18.31 6.13
CA GLN A 27 3.08 19.27 5.72
C GLN A 27 4.47 18.63 5.63
N VAL A 28 4.82 17.73 6.56
CA VAL A 28 6.10 17.00 6.52
C VAL A 28 6.17 16.06 5.31
N ILE A 29 5.06 15.39 4.98
CA ILE A 29 4.93 14.60 3.74
C ILE A 29 5.06 15.50 2.50
N ASN A 30 4.47 16.69 2.51
CA ASN A 30 4.60 17.67 1.43
C ASN A 30 6.07 18.14 1.25
N ASP A 31 6.82 18.30 2.34
CA ASP A 31 8.25 18.63 2.26
C ASP A 31 9.06 17.50 1.59
N LEU A 32 8.67 16.24 1.79
CA LEU A 32 9.26 15.08 1.10
C LEU A 32 8.94 15.10 -0.40
N ILE A 33 7.67 15.33 -0.73
CA ILE A 33 7.16 15.38 -2.11
C ILE A 33 7.81 16.50 -2.92
N THR A 34 7.89 17.69 -2.33
CA THR A 34 8.49 18.88 -2.94
C THR A 34 10.02 18.88 -2.86
N GLN A 35 10.60 17.80 -2.30
CA GLN A 35 12.05 17.60 -2.12
C GLN A 35 12.73 18.72 -1.33
N GLN A 36 11.98 19.43 -0.48
CA GLN A 36 12.52 20.42 0.44
C GLN A 36 13.33 19.77 1.58
N LYS A 37 12.96 18.53 1.94
CA LYS A 37 13.68 17.69 2.90
C LYS A 37 14.01 16.35 2.29
N THR A 38 15.17 15.81 2.66
CA THR A 38 15.56 14.45 2.29
C THR A 38 14.70 13.40 3.01
N PRO A 39 14.57 12.17 2.48
CA PRO A 39 13.83 11.11 3.15
C PRO A 39 14.25 10.85 4.60
N HIS A 40 15.55 10.93 4.90
CA HIS A 40 16.10 10.77 6.24
C HIS A 40 15.68 11.91 7.19
N GLN A 41 15.68 13.16 6.71
CA GLN A 41 15.24 14.30 7.52
C GLN A 41 13.75 14.24 7.81
N VAL A 42 12.94 13.81 6.83
CA VAL A 42 11.49 13.65 7.01
C VAL A 42 11.21 12.51 8.00
N ALA A 43 11.93 11.39 7.90
CA ALA A 43 11.83 10.28 8.85
C ALA A 43 12.17 10.72 10.28
N ASP A 44 13.25 11.48 10.48
CA ASP A 44 13.64 12.02 11.80
C ASP A 44 12.58 12.98 12.37
N VAL A 45 12.00 13.85 11.53
CA VAL A 45 10.95 14.77 11.95
C VAL A 45 9.68 14.01 12.36
N ILE A 46 9.24 13.05 11.56
CA ILE A 46 8.05 12.23 11.85
C ILE A 46 8.25 11.38 13.10
N ASP A 47 9.40 10.71 13.23
CA ASP A 47 9.72 9.90 14.41
C ASP A 47 9.66 10.75 15.69
N LYS A 48 10.37 11.88 15.72
CA LYS A 48 10.33 12.82 16.87
C LYS A 48 8.93 13.34 17.14
N TRP A 49 8.15 13.61 16.11
CA TRP A 49 6.78 14.07 16.24
C TRP A 49 5.90 13.00 16.91
N VAL A 50 5.91 11.75 16.42
CA VAL A 50 5.14 10.65 17.01
C VAL A 50 5.56 10.42 18.48
N VAL A 51 6.87 10.43 18.76
CA VAL A 51 7.39 10.30 20.13
C VAL A 51 6.91 11.42 21.04
N ARG A 52 6.99 12.67 20.57
CA ARG A 52 6.55 13.84 21.34
C ARG A 52 5.06 13.79 21.63
N GLU A 53 4.24 13.55 20.61
CA GLU A 53 2.78 13.54 20.74
C GLU A 53 2.31 12.45 21.71
N ALA A 54 2.82 11.22 21.55
CA ALA A 54 2.46 10.11 22.42
C ALA A 54 2.83 10.38 23.89
N ASN A 55 4.05 10.84 24.16
CA ASN A 55 4.46 11.12 25.54
C ASN A 55 3.71 12.33 26.13
N THR A 56 3.44 13.36 25.33
CA THR A 56 2.71 14.56 25.77
C THR A 56 1.28 14.21 26.20
N LYS A 57 0.54 13.47 25.37
CA LYS A 57 -0.83 13.03 25.71
C LYS A 57 -0.83 12.11 26.94
N TYR A 58 0.15 11.22 27.06
CA TYR A 58 0.30 10.36 28.24
C TYR A 58 0.55 11.15 29.53
N ASP A 59 1.52 12.07 29.52
CA ASP A 59 1.87 12.89 30.69
C ASP A 59 0.70 13.78 31.13
N GLN A 60 -0.02 14.35 30.16
CA GLN A 60 -1.24 15.14 30.43
C GLN A 60 -2.31 14.31 31.13
N LEU A 61 -2.54 13.07 30.70
CA LEU A 61 -3.50 12.16 31.36
C LEU A 61 -3.01 11.73 32.73
N GLN A 62 -1.71 11.46 32.90
CA GLN A 62 -1.12 11.06 34.17
C GLN A 62 -1.24 12.16 35.24
N GLN A 63 -1.19 13.43 34.85
CA GLN A 63 -1.31 14.58 35.75
C GLN A 63 -2.75 14.89 36.21
N ARG A 64 -3.76 14.17 35.70
CA ARG A 64 -5.16 14.35 36.12
C ARG A 64 -5.41 13.83 37.54
N ASN A 65 -6.53 14.23 38.14
CA ASN A 65 -6.94 13.77 39.46
C ASN A 65 -8.38 13.18 39.43
N PRO A 66 -8.56 11.84 39.54
CA PRO A 66 -7.49 10.83 39.63
C PRO A 66 -6.68 10.70 38.32
N PRO A 67 -5.44 10.15 38.36
CA PRO A 67 -4.64 9.94 37.15
C PRO A 67 -5.38 9.10 36.11
N PHE A 68 -5.21 9.44 34.83
CA PHE A 68 -5.87 8.80 33.69
C PHE A 68 -7.41 8.86 33.71
N ASN A 69 -7.99 9.73 34.53
CA ASN A 69 -9.44 9.91 34.54
C ASN A 69 -9.92 10.57 33.26
N LEU A 70 -10.91 9.95 32.60
CA LEU A 70 -11.57 10.44 31.40
C LEU A 70 -13.01 10.82 31.71
N THR A 71 -13.50 11.93 31.16
CA THR A 71 -14.94 12.26 31.17
C THR A 71 -15.72 11.28 30.28
N PRO A 72 -17.05 11.16 30.44
CA PRO A 72 -17.87 10.34 29.54
C PRO A 72 -17.66 10.67 28.06
N GLU A 73 -17.59 11.95 27.72
CA GLU A 73 -17.38 12.43 26.35
C GLU A 73 -16.00 12.06 25.81
N GLU A 74 -14.98 12.08 26.67
CA GLU A 74 -13.62 11.66 26.31
C GLU A 74 -13.51 10.15 26.12
N LYS A 75 -14.30 9.33 26.85
CA LYS A 75 -14.32 7.88 26.63
C LYS A 75 -14.81 7.53 25.23
N ASP A 76 -15.82 8.24 24.74
CA ASP A 76 -16.34 8.07 23.38
C ASP A 76 -15.32 8.48 22.29
N ARG A 77 -14.32 9.29 22.64
CA ARG A 77 -13.30 9.82 21.71
C ARG A 77 -11.89 9.74 22.28
N VAL A 78 -11.58 8.62 22.93
CA VAL A 78 -10.32 8.48 23.68
C VAL A 78 -9.09 8.64 22.79
N TYR A 79 -9.21 8.33 21.50
CA TYR A 79 -8.15 8.52 20.50
C TYR A 79 -7.73 9.99 20.32
N LEU A 80 -8.56 10.97 20.68
CA LEU A 80 -8.23 12.40 20.62
C LEU A 80 -7.42 12.87 21.83
N VAL A 81 -7.63 12.27 23.00
CA VAL A 81 -7.06 12.74 24.28
C VAL A 81 -5.95 11.84 24.81
N GLY A 82 -5.95 10.56 24.44
CA GLY A 82 -4.94 9.60 24.86
C GLY A 82 -3.77 9.48 23.90
N PRO A 83 -2.63 8.93 24.35
CA PRO A 83 -1.53 8.59 23.47
C PRO A 83 -1.99 7.58 22.41
N ASN A 84 -1.76 7.87 21.12
CA ASN A 84 -2.24 7.00 20.04
C ASN A 84 -1.25 6.96 18.87
N ALA A 85 -0.02 6.54 19.18
CA ALA A 85 1.04 6.42 18.20
C ALA A 85 0.68 5.46 17.05
N SER A 86 -0.06 4.38 17.32
CA SER A 86 -0.50 3.45 16.26
C SER A 86 -1.40 4.15 15.25
N ARG A 87 -2.38 4.95 15.70
CA ARG A 87 -3.23 5.74 14.81
C ARG A 87 -2.43 6.75 13.99
N HIS A 88 -1.46 7.43 14.61
CA HIS A 88 -0.63 8.39 13.89
C HIS A 88 0.17 7.72 12.76
N ILE A 89 0.78 6.55 13.03
CA ILE A 89 1.46 5.75 11.99
C ILE A 89 0.48 5.38 10.88
N GLU A 90 -0.70 4.88 11.23
CA GLU A 90 -1.75 4.52 10.27
C GLU A 90 -2.19 5.70 9.38
N MET A 91 -2.33 6.90 9.95
CA MET A 91 -2.73 8.12 9.22
C MET A 91 -1.64 8.57 8.25
N ILE A 92 -0.38 8.55 8.68
CA ILE A 92 0.78 8.86 7.83
C ILE A 92 0.86 7.87 6.67
N VAL A 93 0.79 6.57 6.95
CA VAL A 93 0.83 5.53 5.91
C VAL A 93 -0.37 5.65 4.97
N GLY A 94 -1.57 5.93 5.48
CA GLY A 94 -2.75 6.20 4.67
C GLY A 94 -2.56 7.38 3.71
N CYS A 95 -1.97 8.49 4.17
CA CYS A 95 -1.67 9.61 3.30
C CYS A 95 -0.66 9.25 2.20
N ILE A 96 0.37 8.47 2.53
CA ILE A 96 1.34 8.01 1.53
C ILE A 96 0.69 7.03 0.55
N ALA A 97 -0.18 6.12 1.01
CA ALA A 97 -0.92 5.20 0.16
C ALA A 97 -1.73 5.95 -0.90
N LYS A 98 -2.45 7.00 -0.51
CA LYS A 98 -3.20 7.85 -1.45
C LYS A 98 -2.30 8.61 -2.43
N VAL A 99 -1.25 9.25 -1.91
CA VAL A 99 -0.39 10.13 -2.71
C VAL A 99 0.52 9.36 -3.67
N CYS A 100 0.99 8.16 -3.30
CA CYS A 100 1.88 7.38 -4.15
C CYS A 100 1.25 7.02 -5.51
N THR A 101 -0.08 6.93 -5.56
CA THR A 101 -0.86 6.68 -6.78
C THR A 101 -0.72 7.79 -7.82
N ALA A 102 -0.35 9.00 -7.40
CA ALA A 102 -0.21 10.14 -8.31
C ALA A 102 1.08 10.13 -9.14
N TYR A 103 2.07 9.34 -8.72
CA TYR A 103 3.40 9.33 -9.31
C TYR A 103 3.65 8.07 -10.13
N PRO A 104 4.19 8.19 -11.34
CA PRO A 104 4.46 7.05 -12.22
C PRO A 104 5.58 6.15 -11.70
N PRO A 105 5.66 4.90 -12.19
CA PRO A 105 6.81 4.03 -11.93
C PRO A 105 8.13 4.72 -12.27
N GLY A 106 9.11 4.61 -11.37
CA GLY A 106 10.43 5.23 -11.54
C GLY A 106 10.50 6.73 -11.24
N HIS A 107 9.40 7.39 -10.88
CA HIS A 107 9.42 8.80 -10.48
C HIS A 107 10.28 9.03 -9.23
N ALA A 108 11.00 10.16 -9.18
CA ALA A 108 11.86 10.51 -8.05
C ALA A 108 11.09 10.52 -6.71
N VAL A 109 9.85 11.01 -6.70
CA VAL A 109 9.01 11.02 -5.49
C VAL A 109 8.63 9.61 -5.01
N GLN A 110 8.37 8.65 -5.91
CA GLN A 110 8.18 7.25 -5.47
C GLN A 110 9.45 6.72 -4.80
N ASN A 111 10.63 7.04 -5.34
CA ASN A 111 11.90 6.66 -4.71
C ASN A 111 12.08 7.30 -3.34
N SER A 112 11.78 8.60 -3.22
CA SER A 112 11.81 9.32 -1.94
C SER A 112 10.91 8.67 -0.88
N PHE A 113 9.71 8.21 -1.26
CA PHE A 113 8.83 7.49 -0.33
C PHE A 113 9.42 6.14 0.11
N ILE A 114 9.99 5.35 -0.81
CA ILE A 114 10.65 4.09 -0.46
C ILE A 114 11.83 4.34 0.50
N GLU A 115 12.68 5.31 0.17
CA GLU A 115 13.83 5.70 1.02
C GLU A 115 13.38 6.22 2.38
N PHE A 116 12.22 6.88 2.45
CA PHE A 116 11.63 7.36 3.70
C PHE A 116 11.20 6.19 4.59
N PHE A 117 10.54 5.17 4.05
CA PHE A 117 10.21 3.95 4.79
C PHE A 117 11.46 3.18 5.25
N GLN A 118 12.51 3.12 4.42
CA GLN A 118 13.80 2.54 4.80
C GLN A 118 14.46 3.33 5.94
N ALA A 119 14.43 4.67 5.87
CA ALA A 119 14.97 5.53 6.91
C ALA A 119 14.21 5.37 8.23
N LEU A 120 12.88 5.27 8.19
CA LEU A 120 12.05 4.93 9.36
C LEU A 120 12.40 3.55 9.93
N LYS A 121 12.58 2.52 9.09
CA LYS A 121 13.03 1.17 9.53
C LYS A 121 14.38 1.22 10.25
N ALA A 122 15.25 2.13 9.83
CA ALA A 122 16.59 2.31 10.39
C ALA A 122 16.63 3.22 11.62
N MET A 123 15.50 3.78 12.06
CA MET A 123 15.46 4.65 13.24
C MET A 123 15.86 3.89 14.51
N PRO A 124 16.43 4.59 15.51
CA PRO A 124 16.61 4.01 16.83
C PRO A 124 15.31 3.43 17.36
N ARG A 125 15.40 2.32 18.08
CA ARG A 125 14.23 1.71 18.71
C ARG A 125 13.63 2.69 19.72
N HIS A 126 12.43 3.18 19.42
CA HIS A 126 11.63 4.00 20.34
C HIS A 126 10.42 3.22 20.82
N GLU A 127 10.18 3.27 22.13
CA GLU A 127 9.00 2.69 22.77
C GLU A 127 8.17 3.81 23.40
N VAL A 128 6.92 3.97 22.94
CA VAL A 128 6.05 5.08 23.34
C VAL A 128 4.74 4.56 23.92
N PRO A 129 4.09 5.28 24.84
CA PRO A 129 2.74 4.92 25.29
C PRO A 129 1.78 4.81 24.10
N ASN A 130 0.85 3.85 24.17
CA ASN A 130 -0.20 3.71 23.17
C ASN A 130 -1.53 3.35 23.81
N LEU A 131 -2.61 3.78 23.16
CA LEU A 131 -3.97 3.40 23.49
C LEU A 131 -4.16 1.90 23.22
N SER A 132 -4.70 1.21 24.21
CA SER A 132 -5.23 -0.14 24.08
C SER A 132 -6.54 -0.25 24.82
N TYR A 133 -7.27 -1.35 24.61
CA TYR A 133 -8.46 -1.70 25.35
C TYR A 133 -8.19 -3.02 26.09
N LYS A 134 -8.67 -3.14 27.33
CA LYS A 134 -8.60 -4.42 28.05
C LYS A 134 -9.70 -5.35 27.59
N ASP A 135 -9.47 -6.66 27.67
CA ASP A 135 -10.51 -7.66 27.44
C ASP A 135 -11.62 -7.51 28.50
N GLY A 136 -12.75 -6.91 28.13
CA GLY A 136 -13.81 -6.51 29.07
C GLY A 136 -14.69 -5.38 28.51
N PRO A 137 -15.51 -4.69 29.33
CA PRO A 137 -16.20 -3.49 28.85
C PRO A 137 -15.11 -2.53 28.35
N ASP A 138 -15.24 -1.99 27.13
CA ASP A 138 -14.24 -1.26 26.33
C ASP A 138 -13.53 -0.11 27.08
N GLU A 139 -12.77 -0.44 28.12
CA GLU A 139 -12.11 0.49 29.01
C GLU A 139 -10.71 0.74 28.45
N PRO A 140 -10.43 1.99 28.07
CA PRO A 140 -9.13 2.34 27.52
C PRO A 140 -8.05 2.20 28.60
N THR A 141 -6.91 1.66 28.20
CA THR A 141 -5.71 1.55 29.00
C THR A 141 -4.52 2.14 28.24
N PHE A 142 -3.56 2.66 29.00
CA PHE A 142 -2.38 3.38 28.49
C PHE A 142 -1.07 2.78 28.99
N ASP A 143 -1.12 1.58 29.57
CA ASP A 143 0.02 0.84 30.12
C ASP A 143 0.85 0.13 29.03
N ILE A 144 0.29 -0.04 27.84
CA ILE A 144 0.98 -0.67 26.72
C ILE A 144 1.96 0.33 26.07
N LYS A 145 3.14 -0.19 25.72
CA LYS A 145 4.14 0.50 24.91
C LYS A 145 4.14 -0.05 23.50
N LEU A 146 4.09 0.84 22.51
CA LEU A 146 4.27 0.53 21.10
C LEU A 146 5.73 0.77 20.72
N ILE A 147 6.35 -0.22 20.06
CA ILE A 147 7.63 -0.03 19.38
C ILE A 147 7.34 0.67 18.05
N LEU A 148 7.96 1.82 17.81
CA LEU A 148 7.78 2.55 16.56
C LEU A 148 8.49 1.84 15.39
N TRP A 149 7.88 1.95 14.21
CA TRP A 149 8.40 1.46 12.93
C TRP A 149 8.82 -0.02 12.91
N PRO A 150 8.00 -0.97 13.40
CA PRO A 150 8.38 -2.38 13.46
C PRO A 150 8.23 -3.06 12.08
N PHE A 151 8.73 -2.42 11.02
CA PHE A 151 8.59 -2.87 9.64
C PHE A 151 9.14 -4.28 9.41
N GLY A 152 8.46 -5.03 8.54
CA GLY A 152 8.65 -6.45 8.32
C GLY A 152 7.40 -7.27 8.65
N THR A 153 7.32 -8.49 8.12
CA THR A 153 6.19 -9.42 8.36
C THR A 153 6.41 -10.28 9.61
N PRO A 154 5.37 -10.59 10.39
CA PRO A 154 3.94 -10.20 10.26
C PRO A 154 3.58 -8.93 11.07
N SER A 155 4.57 -8.10 11.44
CA SER A 155 4.40 -7.10 12.51
C SER A 155 3.56 -5.87 12.10
N VAL A 156 3.30 -5.65 10.80
CA VAL A 156 2.66 -4.42 10.29
C VAL A 156 1.53 -4.68 9.28
N ASP A 157 0.90 -5.84 9.31
CA ASP A 157 -0.16 -6.22 8.35
C ASP A 157 -1.34 -5.23 8.32
N HIS A 158 -1.66 -4.58 9.46
CA HIS A 158 -2.67 -3.53 9.54
C HIS A 158 -2.33 -2.28 8.70
N LEU A 159 -1.05 -2.00 8.44
CA LEU A 159 -0.62 -0.91 7.57
C LEU A 159 -0.85 -1.26 6.09
N ALA A 160 -0.77 -2.55 5.72
CA ALA A 160 -1.06 -3.01 4.37
C ALA A 160 -2.53 -2.73 3.98
N GLN A 161 -3.44 -2.77 4.95
CA GLN A 161 -4.86 -2.45 4.72
C GLN A 161 -5.08 -1.03 4.20
N LYS A 162 -4.18 -0.08 4.50
CA LYS A 162 -4.27 1.28 3.94
C LYS A 162 -4.04 1.28 2.43
N PHE A 163 -3.09 0.48 1.95
CA PHE A 163 -2.87 0.30 0.51
C PHE A 163 -3.96 -0.55 -0.14
N GLN A 164 -4.49 -1.55 0.57
CA GLN A 164 -5.63 -2.34 0.10
C GLN A 164 -6.86 -1.47 -0.16
N ARG A 165 -7.17 -0.54 0.75
CA ARG A 165 -8.29 0.37 0.56
C ARG A 165 -8.15 1.20 -0.72
N GLU A 166 -6.98 1.80 -0.95
CA GLU A 166 -6.71 2.54 -2.19
C GLU A 166 -6.79 1.63 -3.43
N ALA A 167 -6.32 0.37 -3.32
CA ALA A 167 -6.43 -0.61 -4.38
C ALA A 167 -7.89 -0.93 -4.73
N GLU A 168 -8.73 -1.16 -3.73
CA GLU A 168 -10.16 -1.44 -3.90
C GLU A 168 -10.91 -0.23 -4.49
N GLU A 169 -10.59 0.99 -4.05
CA GLU A 169 -11.17 2.22 -4.60
C GLU A 169 -10.78 2.47 -6.07
N LEU A 170 -9.56 2.08 -6.47
CA LEU A 170 -9.10 2.20 -7.86
C LEU A 170 -9.58 1.07 -8.77
N ALA A 171 -9.61 -0.16 -8.25
CA ALA A 171 -9.83 -1.37 -9.03
C ALA A 171 -11.19 -2.04 -8.78
N TYR A 172 -12.19 -1.34 -8.22
CA TYR A 172 -13.54 -1.91 -8.14
C TYR A 172 -14.12 -2.20 -9.55
N PRO A 173 -15.07 -3.15 -9.70
CA PRO A 173 -15.49 -3.67 -11.02
C PRO A 173 -16.05 -2.66 -12.03
N PHE A 174 -16.49 -1.49 -11.56
CA PHE A 174 -17.05 -0.42 -12.40
C PHE A 174 -16.14 0.81 -12.48
N SER A 175 -14.87 0.70 -12.06
CA SER A 175 -13.88 1.76 -12.22
C SER A 175 -13.43 1.90 -13.68
N GLU A 176 -12.85 3.06 -13.99
CA GLU A 176 -12.35 3.37 -15.33
C GLU A 176 -11.01 2.69 -15.68
N VAL A 177 -10.60 1.64 -14.94
CA VAL A 177 -9.36 0.89 -15.24
C VAL A 177 -9.37 0.28 -16.65
N GLU A 178 -10.55 -0.04 -17.19
CA GLU A 178 -10.70 -0.51 -18.57
C GLU A 178 -10.38 0.56 -19.63
N THR A 179 -10.48 1.85 -19.27
CA THR A 179 -10.19 2.95 -20.19
C THR A 179 -8.69 3.25 -20.19
N SER A 180 -8.02 2.91 -21.29
CA SER A 180 -6.58 3.19 -21.47
C SER A 180 -6.24 4.66 -21.25
N GLY A 181 -5.31 4.94 -20.35
CA GLY A 181 -4.87 6.28 -20.00
C GLY A 181 -5.81 7.07 -19.08
N SER A 182 -6.88 6.46 -18.58
CA SER A 182 -7.73 7.08 -17.55
C SER A 182 -6.93 7.32 -16.26
N GLU A 183 -7.40 8.25 -15.45
CA GLU A 183 -6.79 8.51 -14.14
C GLU A 183 -6.79 7.25 -13.26
N ALA A 184 -7.90 6.48 -13.26
CA ALA A 184 -8.01 5.24 -12.50
C ALA A 184 -6.97 4.20 -12.93
N GLN A 185 -6.80 3.98 -14.25
CA GLN A 185 -5.80 3.04 -14.77
C GLN A 185 -4.37 3.49 -14.41
N LEU A 186 -4.08 4.77 -14.58
CA LEU A 186 -2.75 5.32 -14.26
C LEU A 186 -2.44 5.20 -12.78
N ARG A 187 -3.37 5.60 -11.89
CA ARG A 187 -3.23 5.45 -10.45
C ARG A 187 -3.08 4.01 -10.02
N TRP A 188 -3.83 3.10 -10.65
CA TRP A 188 -3.74 1.67 -10.36
C TRP A 188 -2.34 1.13 -10.64
N ARG A 189 -1.80 1.39 -11.84
CA ARG A 189 -0.41 1.05 -12.18
C ARG A 189 0.60 1.68 -11.22
N ASN A 190 0.43 2.97 -10.91
CA ASN A 190 1.34 3.72 -10.06
C ASN A 190 1.39 3.15 -8.63
N LEU A 191 0.23 2.81 -8.07
CA LEU A 191 0.11 2.13 -6.79
C LEU A 191 0.86 0.80 -6.81
N GLN A 192 0.61 -0.06 -7.81
CA GLN A 192 1.25 -1.36 -7.94
C GLN A 192 2.78 -1.28 -7.99
N SER A 193 3.33 -0.29 -8.72
CA SER A 193 4.78 -0.02 -8.75
C SER A 193 5.35 0.33 -7.38
N PHE A 194 4.61 1.11 -6.59
CA PHE A 194 5.06 1.49 -5.26
C PHE A 194 4.98 0.31 -4.28
N ILE A 195 3.83 -0.37 -4.23
CA ILE A 195 3.60 -1.42 -3.24
C ILE A 195 4.41 -2.69 -3.53
N SER A 196 4.71 -3.00 -4.79
CA SER A 196 5.55 -4.15 -5.14
C SER A 196 6.98 -3.97 -4.62
N ARG A 197 7.50 -2.74 -4.67
CA ARG A 197 8.80 -2.37 -4.10
C ARG A 197 8.80 -2.36 -2.58
N LEU A 198 7.76 -1.80 -1.93
CA LEU A 198 7.62 -1.86 -0.47
C LEU A 198 7.63 -3.30 0.05
N THR A 199 6.90 -4.16 -0.65
CA THR A 199 6.75 -5.57 -0.31
C THR A 199 8.06 -6.32 -0.50
N ALA A 200 8.69 -6.22 -1.67
CA ALA A 200 9.96 -6.90 -1.96
C ALA A 200 11.14 -6.42 -1.09
N LEU A 201 11.06 -5.21 -0.53
CA LEU A 201 12.04 -4.68 0.44
C LEU A 201 11.72 -5.03 1.90
N GLU A 202 10.67 -5.83 2.14
CA GLU A 202 10.22 -6.24 3.48
C GLU A 202 9.98 -5.05 4.41
N LEU A 203 9.38 -3.99 3.87
CA LEU A 203 8.99 -2.79 4.62
C LEU A 203 7.57 -2.98 5.14
N ILE A 204 6.63 -3.16 4.22
CA ILE A 204 5.23 -3.49 4.49
C ILE A 204 4.83 -4.52 3.43
N ASP A 205 4.34 -5.67 3.85
CA ASP A 205 3.83 -6.67 2.92
C ASP A 205 2.44 -6.25 2.41
N CYS A 206 2.42 -5.70 1.20
CA CYS A 206 1.22 -5.22 0.53
C CYS A 206 0.64 -6.25 -0.44
N SER A 207 0.96 -7.54 -0.27
CA SER A 207 0.49 -8.62 -1.17
C SER A 207 -1.03 -8.67 -1.29
N ILE A 208 -1.75 -8.34 -0.21
CA ILE A 208 -3.23 -8.26 -0.19
C ILE A 208 -3.80 -7.22 -1.16
N ALA A 209 -2.99 -6.24 -1.58
CA ALA A 209 -3.37 -5.17 -2.51
C ALA A 209 -2.84 -5.39 -3.93
N SER A 210 -2.27 -6.57 -4.23
CA SER A 210 -1.68 -6.87 -5.54
C SER A 210 -2.71 -6.93 -6.66
N ALA A 211 -2.32 -6.47 -7.85
CA ALA A 211 -3.10 -6.59 -9.09
C ALA A 211 -3.00 -7.99 -9.74
N LEU A 212 -2.07 -8.85 -9.33
CA LEU A 212 -1.90 -10.17 -9.94
C LEU A 212 -3.17 -11.05 -9.90
N PRO A 213 -3.94 -11.10 -8.80
CA PRO A 213 -5.21 -11.81 -8.79
C PRO A 213 -6.24 -11.27 -9.79
N TYR A 214 -6.24 -9.97 -10.09
CA TYR A 214 -7.28 -9.34 -10.92
C TYR A 214 -7.28 -9.82 -12.38
N ILE A 215 -6.14 -10.32 -12.87
CA ILE A 215 -6.05 -10.91 -14.21
C ILE A 215 -6.41 -12.40 -14.23
N LEU A 216 -6.68 -13.04 -13.10
CA LEU A 216 -6.98 -14.47 -13.03
C LEU A 216 -8.49 -14.75 -13.08
N PRO A 217 -8.93 -15.77 -13.86
CA PRO A 217 -10.36 -16.15 -13.93
C PRO A 217 -11.01 -16.54 -12.60
N SER A 218 -10.22 -16.90 -11.59
CA SER A 218 -10.69 -17.29 -10.25
C SER A 218 -11.04 -16.08 -9.37
N HIS A 219 -10.65 -14.87 -9.75
CA HIS A 219 -10.89 -13.66 -8.96
C HIS A 219 -12.30 -13.11 -9.18
N TYR A 220 -12.97 -12.65 -8.12
CA TYR A 220 -14.37 -12.19 -8.19
C TYR A 220 -14.57 -10.98 -9.12
N ALA A 221 -13.53 -10.18 -9.33
CA ALA A 221 -13.56 -9.01 -10.22
C ALA A 221 -13.20 -9.34 -11.68
N TYR A 222 -12.85 -10.59 -12.00
CA TYR A 222 -12.53 -10.99 -13.36
C TYR A 222 -13.77 -10.87 -14.27
N PRO A 223 -13.68 -10.20 -15.43
CA PRO A 223 -14.84 -9.97 -16.27
C PRO A 223 -15.26 -11.25 -17.01
N ASP A 224 -16.56 -11.46 -17.10
CA ASP A 224 -17.14 -12.46 -18.01
C ASP A 224 -16.92 -11.99 -19.47
N LEU A 225 -15.97 -12.62 -20.17
CA LEU A 225 -15.56 -12.23 -21.52
C LEU A 225 -16.63 -12.52 -22.59
N GLU A 226 -17.54 -13.46 -22.33
CA GLU A 226 -18.67 -13.73 -23.23
C GLU A 226 -19.71 -12.62 -23.11
N LYS A 227 -20.01 -12.17 -21.89
CA LYS A 227 -20.98 -11.08 -21.65
C LYS A 227 -20.41 -9.69 -21.91
N ARG A 228 -19.11 -9.48 -21.70
CA ARG A 228 -18.40 -8.21 -21.90
C ARG A 228 -17.31 -8.36 -22.95
N SER A 229 -17.68 -8.73 -24.16
CA SER A 229 -16.72 -8.98 -25.27
C SER A 229 -15.85 -7.78 -25.66
N ILE A 230 -16.27 -6.54 -25.34
CA ILE A 230 -15.48 -5.32 -25.58
C ILE A 230 -14.81 -4.83 -24.28
N GLY A 231 -15.60 -4.55 -23.23
CA GLY A 231 -15.07 -3.99 -21.98
C GLY A 231 -14.28 -4.99 -21.13
N GLY A 232 -14.56 -6.29 -21.25
CA GLY A 232 -13.86 -7.34 -20.50
C GLY A 232 -12.38 -7.44 -20.85
N PRO A 233 -12.01 -7.61 -22.15
CA PRO A 233 -10.61 -7.58 -22.56
C PRO A 233 -9.90 -6.27 -22.22
N GLN A 234 -10.59 -5.13 -22.32
CA GLN A 234 -10.05 -3.81 -21.93
C GLN A 234 -9.78 -3.72 -20.43
N ARG A 235 -10.68 -4.27 -19.60
CA ARG A 235 -10.49 -4.36 -18.15
C ARG A 235 -9.26 -5.17 -17.79
N ILE A 236 -9.15 -6.38 -18.34
CA ILE A 236 -7.97 -7.24 -18.14
C ILE A 236 -6.70 -6.55 -18.64
N ALA A 237 -6.75 -5.81 -19.75
CA ALA A 237 -5.61 -5.05 -20.24
C ALA A 237 -5.13 -3.98 -19.23
N GLY A 238 -6.06 -3.26 -18.61
CA GLY A 238 -5.74 -2.29 -17.55
C GLY A 238 -5.15 -2.95 -16.31
N ASP A 239 -5.74 -4.06 -15.86
CA ASP A 239 -5.24 -4.84 -14.73
C ASP A 239 -3.87 -5.47 -15.03
N LEU A 240 -3.62 -5.90 -16.28
CA LEU A 240 -2.32 -6.45 -16.71
C LEU A 240 -1.20 -5.41 -16.63
N VAL A 241 -1.47 -4.15 -17.01
CA VAL A 241 -0.48 -3.07 -16.89
C VAL A 241 -0.07 -2.83 -15.43
N ALA A 242 -1.03 -2.96 -14.51
CA ALA A 242 -0.79 -2.84 -13.08
C ALA A 242 -0.07 -4.09 -12.52
N ALA A 243 -0.52 -5.29 -12.91
CA ALA A 243 0.10 -6.56 -12.55
C ALA A 243 1.55 -6.69 -13.05
N ALA A 244 1.87 -6.10 -14.21
CA ALA A 244 3.22 -6.04 -14.76
C ALA A 244 4.23 -5.44 -13.77
N GLN A 245 3.81 -4.55 -12.87
CA GLN A 245 4.70 -3.95 -11.87
C GLN A 245 5.24 -4.95 -10.83
N TRP A 246 4.67 -6.15 -10.76
CA TRP A 246 5.15 -7.26 -9.93
C TRP A 246 6.02 -8.27 -10.70
N LEU A 247 5.92 -8.30 -12.03
CA LEU A 247 6.54 -9.33 -12.85
C LEU A 247 7.65 -8.78 -13.76
N GLU A 248 7.60 -7.50 -14.11
CA GLU A 248 8.55 -6.89 -15.04
C GLU A 248 9.94 -6.69 -14.41
N PRO A 249 10.08 -6.14 -13.18
CA PRO A 249 11.37 -5.97 -12.54
C PRO A 249 11.89 -7.29 -11.97
N ASP A 250 13.13 -7.67 -12.32
CA ASP A 250 13.68 -8.98 -11.99
C ASP A 250 13.73 -9.28 -10.49
N SER A 251 14.13 -8.31 -9.67
CA SER A 251 14.20 -8.49 -8.21
C SER A 251 12.83 -8.72 -7.57
N ILE A 252 11.79 -8.07 -8.09
CA ILE A 252 10.42 -8.18 -7.57
C ILE A 252 9.80 -9.48 -8.05
N ARG A 253 9.98 -9.83 -9.33
CA ARG A 253 9.52 -11.10 -9.89
C ARG A 253 10.15 -12.29 -9.15
N GLN A 254 11.46 -12.22 -8.88
CA GLN A 254 12.16 -13.24 -8.10
C GLN A 254 11.56 -13.37 -6.69
N TRP A 255 11.30 -12.24 -6.02
CA TRP A 255 10.64 -12.25 -4.71
C TRP A 255 9.27 -12.93 -4.76
N VAL A 256 8.42 -12.60 -5.74
CA VAL A 256 7.09 -13.24 -5.91
C VAL A 256 7.22 -14.75 -6.11
N TYR A 257 8.16 -15.18 -6.96
CA TYR A 257 8.41 -16.60 -7.19
C TYR A 257 8.89 -17.32 -5.92
N ASP A 258 9.80 -16.71 -5.17
CA ASP A 258 10.30 -17.26 -3.91
C ASP A 258 9.18 -17.37 -2.86
N GLN A 259 8.28 -16.39 -2.78
CA GLN A 259 7.09 -16.49 -1.94
C GLN A 259 6.20 -17.66 -2.36
N CYS A 260 5.86 -17.75 -3.65
CA CYS A 260 5.05 -18.85 -4.20
C CYS A 260 5.65 -20.23 -3.92
N ARG A 261 6.98 -20.35 -3.90
CA ARG A 261 7.70 -21.59 -3.56
C ARG A 261 7.75 -21.90 -2.06
N SER A 262 7.81 -20.86 -1.24
CA SER A 262 7.92 -21.01 0.22
C SER A 262 6.59 -21.40 0.88
N THR A 263 5.47 -21.06 0.22
CA THR A 263 4.13 -21.48 0.62
C THR A 263 3.95 -23.00 0.45
N GLY A 264 3.58 -23.70 1.52
CA GLY A 264 3.38 -25.15 1.53
C GLY A 264 2.20 -25.63 0.67
N GLU A 265 2.29 -26.83 0.12
CA GLU A 265 1.17 -27.49 -0.57
C GLU A 265 0.01 -27.75 0.42
N GLY A 266 -1.19 -27.25 0.10
CA GLY A 266 -2.41 -27.46 0.90
C GLY A 266 -2.77 -26.32 1.86
N ASP A 267 -2.03 -25.22 1.80
CA ASP A 267 -2.35 -24.00 2.55
C ASP A 267 -3.42 -23.17 1.82
N ASP A 268 -4.25 -22.47 2.58
CA ASP A 268 -5.61 -22.05 2.23
C ASP A 268 -5.75 -21.31 0.87
N SER A 269 -6.89 -21.50 0.20
CA SER A 269 -7.26 -20.87 -1.09
C SER A 269 -7.21 -19.32 -1.09
N THR A 270 -7.13 -18.74 0.11
CA THR A 270 -7.03 -17.32 0.40
C THR A 270 -5.61 -16.75 0.23
N GLN A 271 -4.56 -17.60 0.16
CA GLN A 271 -3.19 -17.13 0.08
C GLN A 271 -2.83 -16.54 -1.27
N THR A 272 -2.32 -15.31 -1.29
CA THR A 272 -1.97 -14.58 -2.53
C THR A 272 -0.86 -15.29 -3.32
N TRP A 273 0.09 -15.94 -2.65
CA TRP A 273 1.26 -16.57 -3.26
C TRP A 273 1.24 -18.08 -3.13
N SER A 274 1.21 -18.79 -4.26
CA SER A 274 1.36 -20.24 -4.33
C SER A 274 1.85 -20.67 -5.72
N MET A 275 2.48 -21.83 -5.81
CA MET A 275 2.88 -22.38 -7.11
C MET A 275 1.69 -22.63 -8.04
N ASP A 276 0.51 -22.95 -7.50
CA ASP A 276 -0.72 -23.07 -8.30
C ASP A 276 -1.13 -21.73 -8.92
N LYS A 277 -1.09 -20.64 -8.15
CA LYS A 277 -1.36 -19.29 -8.67
C LYS A 277 -0.28 -18.84 -9.66
N TRP A 278 0.99 -19.18 -9.41
CA TRP A 278 2.08 -18.93 -10.36
C TRP A 278 1.83 -19.62 -11.71
N ASN A 279 1.44 -20.88 -11.70
CA ASN A 279 1.12 -21.63 -12.92
C ASN A 279 -0.14 -21.08 -13.62
N GLN A 280 -1.18 -20.69 -12.86
CA GLN A 280 -2.35 -20.02 -13.41
C GLN A 280 -2.00 -18.70 -14.09
N LEU A 281 -1.11 -17.89 -13.50
CA LEU A 281 -0.61 -16.65 -14.11
C LEU A 281 0.09 -16.93 -15.45
N LYS A 282 0.96 -17.95 -15.51
CA LYS A 282 1.63 -18.34 -16.77
C LYS A 282 0.63 -18.74 -17.86
N ALA A 283 -0.37 -19.55 -17.50
CA ALA A 283 -1.42 -19.97 -18.43
C ALA A 283 -2.26 -18.78 -18.90
N GLN A 284 -2.59 -17.86 -18.00
CA GLN A 284 -3.36 -16.67 -18.29
C GLN A 284 -2.60 -15.69 -19.20
N LEU A 285 -1.30 -15.47 -18.95
CA LEU A 285 -0.47 -14.66 -19.84
C LEU A 285 -0.37 -15.28 -21.24
N SER A 286 -0.26 -16.60 -21.33
CA SER A 286 -0.28 -17.32 -22.62
C SER A 286 -1.61 -17.13 -23.36
N PHE A 287 -2.73 -17.21 -22.64
CA PHE A 287 -4.06 -16.92 -23.19
C PHE A 287 -4.14 -15.50 -23.73
N ILE A 288 -3.83 -14.49 -22.91
CA ILE A 288 -3.87 -13.07 -23.31
C ILE A 288 -2.95 -12.80 -24.50
N ALA A 289 -1.74 -13.37 -24.53
CA ALA A 289 -0.78 -13.18 -25.61
C ALA A 289 -1.26 -13.72 -26.98
N SER A 290 -2.15 -14.70 -26.99
CA SER A 290 -2.59 -15.40 -28.20
C SER A 290 -3.97 -14.99 -28.70
N ASP A 291 -4.85 -14.50 -27.84
CA ASP A 291 -6.26 -14.25 -28.18
C ASP A 291 -6.46 -12.88 -28.86
N GLU A 292 -7.11 -12.89 -30.02
CA GLU A 292 -7.32 -11.70 -30.84
C GLU A 292 -8.24 -10.64 -30.21
N LEU A 293 -9.01 -11.02 -29.18
CA LEU A 293 -9.86 -10.11 -28.40
C LEU A 293 -9.05 -9.04 -27.65
N PHE A 294 -7.79 -9.31 -27.34
CA PHE A 294 -6.92 -8.36 -26.64
C PHE A 294 -6.21 -7.41 -27.61
N PRO A 295 -6.05 -6.12 -27.26
CA PRO A 295 -5.25 -5.19 -28.04
C PRO A 295 -3.80 -5.68 -28.23
N GLN A 296 -3.18 -5.37 -29.38
CA GLN A 296 -1.82 -5.83 -29.70
C GLN A 296 -0.80 -5.51 -28.59
N HIS A 297 -0.80 -4.30 -28.05
CA HIS A 297 0.12 -3.91 -26.99
C HIS A 297 -0.06 -4.73 -25.70
N THR A 298 -1.29 -5.15 -25.39
CA THR A 298 -1.61 -6.03 -24.27
C THR A 298 -1.03 -7.43 -24.52
N ARG A 299 -1.18 -7.94 -25.74
CA ARG A 299 -0.61 -9.24 -26.14
C ARG A 299 0.91 -9.24 -26.05
N ASP A 300 1.55 -8.19 -26.55
CA ASP A 300 3.00 -8.02 -26.51
C ASP A 300 3.53 -7.98 -25.07
N LEU A 301 2.83 -7.25 -24.19
CA LEU A 301 3.15 -7.21 -22.76
C LEU A 301 2.99 -8.60 -22.13
N ALA A 302 1.88 -9.28 -22.37
CA ALA A 302 1.62 -10.61 -21.82
C ALA A 302 2.68 -11.63 -22.28
N HIS A 303 3.08 -11.59 -23.56
CA HIS A 303 4.15 -12.43 -24.10
C HIS A 303 5.49 -12.18 -23.39
N SER A 304 5.90 -10.91 -23.30
CA SER A 304 7.14 -10.51 -22.63
C SER A 304 7.19 -10.94 -21.16
N LEU A 305 6.08 -10.77 -20.43
CA LEU A 305 5.97 -11.24 -19.04
C LEU A 305 6.02 -12.76 -18.95
N GLY A 306 5.37 -13.47 -19.87
CA GLY A 306 5.41 -14.93 -19.97
C GLY A 306 6.85 -15.44 -20.14
N GLU A 307 7.60 -14.88 -21.11
CA GLU A 307 9.01 -15.24 -21.33
C GLU A 307 9.88 -15.01 -20.08
N LYS A 308 9.66 -13.88 -19.39
CA LYS A 308 10.36 -13.58 -18.13
C LYS A 308 10.04 -14.59 -17.04
N MET A 309 8.80 -15.03 -16.92
CA MET A 309 8.40 -16.03 -15.93
C MET A 309 8.91 -17.44 -16.26
N GLU A 310 9.11 -17.78 -17.54
CA GLU A 310 9.75 -19.05 -17.95
C GLU A 310 11.23 -19.09 -17.58
N SER A 311 11.91 -17.94 -17.55
CA SER A 311 13.32 -17.86 -17.17
C SER A 311 13.60 -18.15 -15.68
N HIS A 312 12.57 -18.38 -14.86
CA HIS A 312 12.68 -18.69 -13.43
C HIS A 312 12.20 -20.13 -13.13
N GLY A 313 12.38 -21.05 -14.09
CA GLY A 313 12.14 -22.50 -13.97
C GLY A 313 13.40 -23.32 -13.76
#